data_AF-C0EHK6-F1
#
_entry.id   AF-C0EHK6-F1
#
_cell.length_a   1.000
_cell.length_b   1.000
_cell.length_c   1.000
_cell.angle_alpha   90.00
_cell.angle_beta   90.00
_cell.angle_gamma   90.00
#
_symmetry.space_group_name_H-M   'P 1'
#
loop_
_entity.id
_entity.type
_entity.pdbx_description
1 polymer ?
#
loop_
_entity_poly.entity_id
_entity_poly.type
_entity_poly.pdbx_seq_one_letter_code
_entity_poly.pdbx_strand_id
1 'polypeptide(L)'
;MKKRGTRLLSVLISGLLLLSSFPMSTVALQQSPKAAQQRLLGDVNGDGVVNSADAMLISRHSVKLIDLTEEQLVYADVNQDGRVNSGDAQLISRYSVRIYDEIGTTTVALDRSTLTLRVGDSSALNAELSNNPCHDYTVRWESDNPNVASVDANGTVTGNTSGRATITATLFNGQKDSCVVTVSKDRYDGIDVSRYQGVVDWNKVKAAGNDFAMIRASLGSYDPDDDQRDPYFGLNVVGATDAGLDVGAYHYSYFTTVEVAVQEADYFLSVLEPYREYITYPVVLDIEADAQKTVSKAQLTKAARAFCDRVRDAGYYVMIYANVNFMVNYLDYSQLDDYDLWLAHFNVDKPGYEFHDIWQYTETGTVNGVSGYVDRNYGYKDYHSLLNDLGLPSDTGYNPPYYIKTKGRCKPKNGMTAYSGPDSSTGAAFYLAQGEEFEFFGKNSLSNSNPYCLIRNSKGQLGWVRWNDVERF
;
A
#
# COMPACT_ATOMS: atom_id res chain seq x y z
N MET A 1 48.84 22.33 17.34
CA MET A 1 49.69 23.30 16.61
C MET A 1 48.80 24.22 15.78
N LYS A 2 48.99 25.55 15.95
CA LYS A 2 48.52 26.72 15.15
C LYS A 2 46.99 26.91 14.96
N LYS A 3 46.31 27.87 15.63
CA LYS A 3 46.30 29.37 15.61
C LYS A 3 45.41 29.98 14.50
N ARG A 4 44.32 30.68 14.90
CA ARG A 4 44.02 32.16 14.83
C ARG A 4 43.78 32.71 13.40
N GLY A 5 42.90 33.67 13.11
CA GLY A 5 42.07 34.63 13.86
C GLY A 5 41.28 35.54 12.88
N THR A 6 40.12 36.08 13.27
CA THR A 6 39.84 37.52 13.57
C THR A 6 39.98 38.54 12.41
N ARG A 7 38.93 39.33 12.09
CA ARG A 7 38.88 40.81 12.29
C ARG A 7 37.61 41.52 11.77
N LEU A 8 37.13 42.42 12.61
CA LEU A 8 36.28 43.58 12.35
C LEU A 8 36.93 44.55 11.35
N LEU A 9 36.11 45.34 10.64
CA LEU A 9 36.49 46.67 10.16
C LEU A 9 35.38 47.68 10.43
N SER A 10 35.75 48.74 11.15
CA SER A 10 35.02 50.00 11.33
C SER A 10 35.56 51.04 10.34
N VAL A 11 34.71 51.97 9.87
CA VAL A 11 35.14 53.25 9.29
C VAL A 11 34.20 54.37 9.77
N LEU A 12 34.81 55.37 10.40
CA LEU A 12 34.30 56.69 10.77
C LEU A 12 34.54 57.69 9.62
N ILE A 13 33.71 58.75 9.53
CA ILE A 13 33.99 60.15 9.11
C ILE A 13 32.69 60.93 9.43
N SER A 14 32.57 61.76 10.47
CA SER A 14 33.10 63.12 10.71
C SER A 14 32.53 64.21 9.78
N GLY A 15 31.75 65.16 10.34
CA GLY A 15 31.35 66.41 9.67
C GLY A 15 30.31 67.22 10.45
N LEU A 16 30.75 68.33 11.03
CA LEU A 16 30.09 69.19 12.02
C LEU A 16 29.53 70.48 11.36
N LEU A 17 28.66 71.20 12.10
CA LEU A 17 28.22 72.63 12.00
C LEU A 17 26.96 72.90 11.13
N LEU A 18 25.93 73.63 11.57
CA LEU A 18 25.90 74.87 12.36
C LEU A 18 24.69 75.01 13.31
N LEU A 19 24.94 75.73 14.41
CA LEU A 19 24.02 76.23 15.43
C LEU A 19 23.48 77.63 15.09
N SER A 20 22.17 77.85 15.28
CA SER A 20 21.51 79.10 15.73
C SER A 20 20.01 78.79 15.83
N SER A 21 19.19 79.11 16.85
CA SER A 21 19.28 79.97 18.03
C SER A 21 18.05 79.71 18.92
N PHE A 22 18.22 79.85 20.23
CA PHE A 22 17.32 79.75 21.41
C PHE A 22 15.91 80.41 21.29
N PRO A 23 14.88 80.06 22.12
CA PRO A 23 14.99 79.94 23.59
C PRO A 23 14.31 78.76 24.30
N MET A 24 14.82 78.50 25.51
CA MET A 24 14.24 77.63 26.53
C MET A 24 12.84 78.11 26.93
N SER A 25 11.92 77.17 27.10
CA SER A 25 10.86 77.24 28.11
C SER A 25 10.41 75.81 28.47
N THR A 26 10.68 75.44 29.72
CA THR A 26 10.05 74.38 30.53
C THR A 26 9.69 73.06 29.84
N VAL A 27 10.51 72.03 30.07
CA VAL A 27 10.14 70.62 29.84
C VAL A 27 9.04 70.23 30.83
N ALA A 28 7.82 70.06 30.31
CA ALA A 28 6.82 69.22 30.95
C ALA A 28 7.12 67.76 30.57
N LEU A 29 7.18 66.87 31.57
CA LEU A 29 7.25 65.42 31.39
C LEU A 29 6.03 64.95 30.60
N GLN A 30 6.19 64.77 29.29
CA GLN A 30 5.19 64.12 28.45
C GLN A 30 5.35 62.61 28.66
N GLN A 31 4.39 62.00 29.36
CA GLN A 31 4.30 60.56 29.49
C GLN A 31 4.19 59.93 28.10
N SER A 32 5.02 58.91 27.86
CA SER A 32 5.00 58.07 26.66
C SER A 32 3.65 57.38 26.46
N PRO A 33 3.21 57.09 25.21
CA PRO A 33 1.95 56.40 24.97
C PRO A 33 2.00 54.98 25.54
N LYS A 34 0.99 54.61 26.33
CA LYS A 34 0.78 53.25 26.86
C LYS A 34 0.59 52.29 25.67
N ALA A 35 1.35 51.20 25.64
CA ALA A 35 1.16 50.13 24.65
C ALA A 35 -0.27 49.58 24.74
N ALA A 36 -0.93 49.39 23.58
CA ALA A 36 -2.25 48.76 23.52
C ALA A 36 -2.13 47.32 24.04
N GLN A 37 -2.73 47.06 25.19
CA GLN A 37 -2.75 45.74 25.81
C GLN A 37 -3.69 44.84 25.00
N GLN A 38 -3.19 43.67 24.59
CA GLN A 38 -3.96 42.70 23.82
C GLN A 38 -5.16 42.22 24.66
N ARG A 39 -6.38 42.52 24.20
CA ARG A 39 -7.64 42.21 24.88
C ARG A 39 -7.86 40.70 24.96
N LEU A 40 -8.27 40.20 26.13
CA LEU A 40 -8.39 38.76 26.42
C LEU A 40 -9.75 38.20 25.94
N LEU A 41 -9.79 36.95 25.47
CA LEU A 41 -11.05 36.25 25.21
C LEU A 41 -11.82 36.11 26.53
N GLY A 42 -13.07 36.58 26.55
CA GLY A 42 -13.91 36.70 27.75
C GLY A 42 -13.87 38.06 28.45
N ASP A 43 -12.99 38.99 28.05
CA ASP A 43 -12.95 40.36 28.56
C ASP A 43 -13.93 41.26 27.77
N VAL A 44 -15.21 41.09 28.08
CA VAL A 44 -16.33 41.71 27.37
C VAL A 44 -16.45 43.19 27.72
N ASN A 45 -16.07 43.59 28.93
CA ASN A 45 -16.11 44.99 29.35
C ASN A 45 -14.82 45.78 28.98
N GLY A 46 -13.73 45.10 28.63
CA GLY A 46 -12.46 45.71 28.21
C GLY A 46 -11.62 46.24 29.38
N ASP A 47 -11.86 45.77 30.61
CA ASP A 47 -11.13 46.18 31.82
C ASP A 47 -9.81 45.42 32.02
N GLY A 48 -9.53 44.44 31.17
CA GLY A 48 -8.34 43.60 31.21
C GLY A 48 -8.43 42.40 32.16
N VAL A 49 -9.60 42.13 32.76
CA VAL A 49 -9.82 41.07 33.75
C VAL A 49 -11.10 40.29 33.45
N VAL A 50 -10.96 39.03 33.03
CA VAL A 50 -12.14 38.17 32.78
C VAL A 50 -12.77 37.70 34.09
N ASN A 51 -13.99 38.16 34.39
CA ASN A 51 -14.67 37.86 35.66
C ASN A 51 -16.21 37.87 35.56
N SER A 52 -16.90 37.77 36.70
CA SER A 52 -18.37 37.71 36.75
C SER A 52 -19.07 38.95 36.16
N ALA A 53 -18.38 40.10 36.08
CA ALA A 53 -18.88 41.29 35.40
C ALA A 53 -19.06 41.03 33.88
N ASP A 54 -18.12 40.34 33.24
CA ASP A 54 -18.21 39.97 31.83
C ASP A 54 -19.31 38.94 31.60
N ALA A 55 -19.39 37.91 32.46
CA ALA A 55 -20.47 36.93 32.43
C ALA A 55 -21.86 37.57 32.52
N MET A 56 -21.99 38.64 33.31
CA MET A 56 -23.23 39.39 33.47
C MET A 56 -23.57 40.21 32.23
N LEU A 57 -22.59 40.75 31.51
CA LEU A 57 -22.82 41.41 30.22
C LEU A 57 -23.38 40.42 29.20
N ILE A 58 -22.76 39.24 29.10
CA ILE A 58 -23.25 38.16 28.23
C ILE A 58 -24.66 37.72 28.62
N SER A 59 -24.90 37.50 29.92
CA SER A 59 -26.22 37.05 30.41
C SER A 59 -27.31 38.07 30.13
N ARG A 60 -27.02 39.38 30.26
CA ARG A 60 -27.97 40.45 29.94
C ARG A 60 -28.19 40.57 28.44
N HIS A 61 -27.15 40.33 27.63
CA HIS A 61 -27.26 40.30 26.18
C HIS A 61 -28.12 39.13 25.69
N SER A 62 -27.91 37.92 26.23
CA SER A 62 -28.64 36.71 25.81
C SER A 62 -30.14 36.79 26.05
N VAL A 63 -30.58 37.63 26.99
CA VAL A 63 -32.01 37.92 27.27
C VAL A 63 -32.49 39.25 26.69
N LYS A 64 -31.71 39.89 25.81
CA LYS A 64 -32.03 41.15 25.11
C LYS A 64 -32.27 42.34 26.04
N LEU A 65 -31.64 42.36 27.22
CA LEU A 65 -31.65 43.52 28.12
C LEU A 65 -30.61 44.57 27.71
N ILE A 66 -29.55 44.16 27.00
CA ILE A 66 -28.52 45.03 26.42
C ILE A 66 -28.10 44.48 25.05
N ASP A 67 -27.57 45.36 24.20
CA ASP A 67 -26.87 44.98 22.98
C ASP A 67 -25.37 45.17 23.16
N LEU A 68 -24.59 44.14 22.84
CA LEU A 68 -23.12 44.20 22.83
C LEU A 68 -22.66 44.79 21.50
N THR A 69 -21.53 45.52 21.51
CA THR A 69 -20.91 46.00 20.27
C THR A 69 -20.35 44.83 19.45
N GLU A 70 -20.13 45.04 18.14
CA GLU A 70 -19.49 44.03 17.28
C GLU A 70 -18.15 43.56 17.84
N GLU A 71 -17.37 44.48 18.42
CA GLU A 71 -16.12 44.15 19.10
C GLU A 71 -16.36 43.29 20.35
N GLN A 72 -17.33 43.64 21.20
CA GLN A 72 -17.66 42.87 22.40
C GLN A 72 -18.19 41.48 22.09
N LEU A 73 -18.95 41.31 21.00
CA LEU A 73 -19.45 40.01 20.57
C LEU A 73 -18.31 39.03 20.25
N VAL A 74 -17.21 39.51 19.69
CA VAL A 74 -16.01 38.67 19.42
C VAL A 74 -15.39 38.15 20.72
N TYR A 75 -15.33 38.97 21.77
CA TYR A 75 -14.75 38.57 23.05
C TYR A 75 -15.75 37.84 23.97
N ALA A 76 -17.04 37.96 23.69
CA ALA A 76 -18.10 37.33 24.45
C ALA A 76 -18.38 35.88 24.03
N ASP A 77 -18.08 35.52 22.78
CA ASP A 77 -18.18 34.13 22.29
C ASP A 77 -16.95 33.32 22.74
N VAL A 78 -16.88 33.03 24.04
CA VAL A 78 -15.72 32.38 24.65
C VAL A 78 -15.64 30.90 24.34
N ASN A 79 -16.76 30.26 24.01
CA ASN A 79 -16.74 28.89 23.48
C ASN A 79 -16.53 28.88 21.95
N GLN A 80 -16.63 30.02 21.25
CA GLN A 80 -16.46 30.18 19.80
C GLN A 80 -17.55 29.52 18.94
N ASP A 81 -18.77 29.35 19.48
CA ASP A 81 -19.90 28.65 18.83
C ASP A 81 -20.69 29.51 17.83
N GLY A 82 -20.27 30.76 17.68
CA GLY A 82 -20.89 31.76 16.85
C GLY A 82 -22.14 32.37 17.49
N ARG A 83 -22.44 32.07 18.75
CA ARG A 83 -23.63 32.54 19.49
C ARG A 83 -23.26 32.97 20.90
N VAL A 84 -23.23 34.27 21.14
CA VAL A 84 -23.09 34.81 22.49
C VAL A 84 -24.34 34.52 23.34
N ASN A 85 -24.23 33.58 24.29
CA ASN A 85 -25.36 33.10 25.08
C ASN A 85 -25.01 32.73 26.53
N SER A 86 -25.95 32.14 27.27
CA SER A 86 -25.73 31.79 28.68
C SER A 86 -24.60 30.75 28.90
N GLY A 87 -24.26 29.95 27.89
CA GLY A 87 -23.12 29.03 27.91
C GLY A 87 -21.80 29.78 28.09
N ASP A 88 -21.59 30.85 27.31
CA ASP A 88 -20.43 31.73 27.43
C ASP A 88 -20.34 32.38 28.81
N ALA A 89 -21.47 32.87 29.32
CA ALA A 89 -21.54 33.48 30.65
C ALA A 89 -21.17 32.47 31.75
N GLN A 90 -21.60 31.22 31.62
CA GLN A 90 -21.24 30.15 32.56
C GLN A 90 -19.75 29.82 32.51
N LEU A 91 -19.12 29.83 31.34
CA LEU A 91 -17.67 29.60 31.20
C LEU A 91 -16.86 30.68 31.90
N ILE A 92 -17.18 31.94 31.63
CA ILE A 92 -16.55 33.07 32.33
C ILE A 92 -16.78 32.96 33.84
N SER A 93 -18.00 32.58 34.27
CA SER A 93 -18.31 32.41 35.69
C SER A 93 -17.45 31.32 36.33
N ARG A 94 -17.29 30.16 35.67
CA ARG A 94 -16.45 29.05 36.16
C ARG A 94 -14.96 29.41 36.16
N TYR A 95 -14.48 30.12 35.15
CA TYR A 95 -13.13 30.67 35.10
C TYR A 95 -12.88 31.65 36.25
N SER A 96 -13.83 32.54 36.53
CA SER A 96 -13.70 33.57 37.58
C SER A 96 -13.52 32.99 38.98
N VAL A 97 -13.95 31.74 39.21
CA VAL A 97 -13.78 31.00 40.47
C VAL A 97 -12.67 29.95 40.41
N ARG A 98 -11.81 29.98 39.37
CA ARG A 98 -10.68 29.04 39.15
C ARG A 98 -11.09 27.57 39.10
N ILE A 99 -12.29 27.29 38.58
CA ILE A 99 -12.64 25.91 38.20
C ILE A 99 -11.84 25.50 36.94
N TYR A 100 -11.45 26.49 36.12
CA TYR A 100 -10.54 26.33 34.98
C TYR A 100 -9.41 27.34 35.07
N ASP A 101 -8.19 26.92 34.71
CA ASP A 101 -6.99 27.76 34.76
C ASP A 101 -6.86 28.67 33.52
N GLU A 102 -7.51 28.32 32.41
CA GLU A 102 -7.48 29.07 31.15
C GLU A 102 -8.86 29.11 30.46
N ILE A 103 -9.18 30.24 29.83
CA ILE A 103 -10.21 30.34 28.79
C ILE A 103 -9.48 30.11 27.48
N GLY A 104 -9.79 29.01 26.79
CA GLY A 104 -9.00 28.57 25.65
C GLY A 104 -9.83 27.87 24.59
N THR A 105 -9.25 27.75 23.40
CA THR A 105 -9.85 27.04 22.28
C THR A 105 -9.90 25.55 22.59
N THR A 106 -11.10 24.99 22.63
CA THR A 106 -11.29 23.53 22.66
C THR A 106 -10.67 22.91 21.41
N THR A 107 -9.79 21.94 21.57
CA THR A 107 -9.18 21.19 20.47
C THR A 107 -9.74 19.78 20.40
N VAL A 108 -9.70 19.18 19.21
CA VAL A 108 -10.05 17.78 18.98
C VAL A 108 -8.80 17.02 18.57
N ALA A 109 -8.64 15.80 19.10
CA ALA A 109 -7.64 14.84 18.67
C ALA A 109 -8.31 13.48 18.48
N LEU A 110 -7.97 12.77 17.41
CA LEU A 110 -8.43 11.41 17.16
C LEU A 110 -7.50 10.42 17.87
N ASP A 111 -8.08 9.29 18.31
CA ASP A 111 -7.32 8.20 18.95
C ASP A 111 -6.30 7.54 18.00
N ARG A 112 -6.43 7.76 16.68
CA ARG A 112 -5.50 7.29 15.65
C ARG A 112 -5.55 8.17 14.39
N SER A 113 -4.42 8.24 13.70
CA SER A 113 -4.27 8.93 12.40
C SER A 113 -4.46 8.01 11.19
N THR A 114 -4.50 6.68 11.41
CA THR A 114 -4.75 5.69 10.36
C THR A 114 -5.65 4.57 10.86
N LEU A 115 -6.51 4.05 9.98
CA LEU A 115 -7.39 2.92 10.24
C LEU A 115 -7.43 2.00 9.01
N THR A 116 -7.34 0.68 9.22
CA THR A 116 -7.52 -0.31 8.15
C THR A 116 -8.76 -1.13 8.43
N LEU A 117 -9.64 -1.28 7.42
CA LEU A 117 -10.87 -2.07 7.48
C LEU A 117 -10.93 -3.01 6.28
N ARG A 118 -11.66 -4.12 6.38
CA ARG A 118 -12.14 -4.82 5.17
C ARG A 118 -13.49 -4.24 4.75
N VAL A 119 -13.87 -4.46 3.50
CA VAL A 119 -15.24 -4.16 3.03
C VAL A 119 -16.26 -4.87 3.94
N GLY A 120 -17.21 -4.11 4.46
CA GLY A 120 -18.23 -4.56 5.41
C GLY A 120 -17.85 -4.42 6.88
N ASP A 121 -16.57 -4.25 7.22
CA ASP A 121 -16.14 -4.05 8.60
C ASP A 121 -16.48 -2.64 9.09
N SER A 122 -16.59 -2.49 10.41
CA SER A 122 -16.74 -1.19 11.06
C SER A 122 -15.86 -1.08 12.30
N SER A 123 -15.39 0.14 12.60
CA SER A 123 -14.62 0.43 13.81
C SER A 123 -14.95 1.82 14.34
N ALA A 124 -14.91 1.98 15.66
CA ALA A 124 -15.08 3.28 16.29
C ALA A 124 -13.79 4.10 16.16
N LEU A 125 -13.93 5.33 15.69
CA LEU A 125 -12.90 6.35 15.68
C LEU A 125 -13.27 7.37 16.76
N ASN A 126 -12.47 7.44 17.82
CA ASN A 126 -12.81 8.24 18.98
C ASN A 126 -12.16 9.62 18.89
N ALA A 127 -12.94 10.65 19.21
CA ALA A 127 -12.47 12.03 19.30
C ALA A 127 -12.35 12.43 20.77
N GLU A 128 -11.13 12.74 21.21
CA GLU A 128 -10.84 13.28 22.52
C GLU A 128 -10.81 14.82 22.44
N LEU A 129 -11.57 15.45 23.33
CA LEU A 129 -11.65 16.91 23.42
C LEU A 129 -10.80 17.40 24.59
N SER A 130 -9.85 18.29 24.29
CA SER A 130 -9.04 18.96 25.31
C SER A 130 -9.56 20.37 25.52
N ASN A 131 -9.49 20.86 26.76
CA ASN A 131 -10.02 22.16 27.16
C ASN A 131 -11.51 22.34 26.78
N ASN A 132 -12.36 21.33 27.07
CA ASN A 132 -13.81 21.36 26.81
C ASN A 132 -14.64 21.59 28.11
N PRO A 133 -14.66 22.81 28.66
CA PRO A 133 -15.37 23.13 29.90
C PRO A 133 -16.91 23.10 29.78
N CYS A 134 -17.45 23.23 28.57
CA CYS A 134 -18.90 23.28 28.33
C CYS A 134 -19.58 21.93 28.16
N HIS A 135 -18.88 20.88 27.73
CA HIS A 135 -19.49 19.62 27.24
C HIS A 135 -20.50 19.79 26.08
N ASP A 136 -20.67 21.01 25.54
CA ASP A 136 -21.60 21.33 24.44
C ASP A 136 -20.98 21.16 23.04
N TYR A 137 -19.71 20.72 22.96
CA TYR A 137 -19.06 20.47 21.68
C TYR A 137 -19.52 19.14 21.09
N THR A 138 -20.35 19.20 20.06
CA THR A 138 -20.64 18.07 19.20
C THR A 138 -19.56 17.96 18.11
N VAL A 139 -18.95 16.79 17.99
CA VAL A 139 -18.02 16.50 16.90
C VAL A 139 -18.83 16.23 15.63
N ARG A 140 -18.56 17.00 14.56
CA ARG A 140 -19.11 16.72 13.24
C ARG A 140 -18.13 15.84 12.47
N TRP A 141 -18.61 14.69 12.02
CA TRP A 141 -17.84 13.74 11.22
C TRP A 141 -18.14 13.91 9.74
N GLU A 142 -17.10 13.78 8.92
CA GLU A 142 -17.20 13.85 7.46
C GLU A 142 -16.21 12.86 6.83
N SER A 143 -16.57 12.31 5.68
CA SER A 143 -15.68 11.51 4.83
C SER A 143 -15.49 12.22 3.50
N ASP A 144 -14.25 12.32 3.02
CA ASP A 144 -13.96 12.82 1.67
C ASP A 144 -14.46 11.89 0.55
N ASN A 145 -14.65 10.60 0.85
CA ASN A 145 -15.15 9.60 -0.07
C ASN A 145 -16.03 8.55 0.65
N PRO A 146 -17.31 8.87 0.90
CA PRO A 146 -18.24 7.97 1.58
C PRO A 146 -18.46 6.63 0.87
N ASN A 147 -18.21 6.53 -0.43
CA ASN A 147 -18.32 5.28 -1.17
C ASN A 147 -17.21 4.28 -0.79
N VAL A 148 -16.05 4.77 -0.34
CA VAL A 148 -14.94 3.95 0.17
C VAL A 148 -15.12 3.70 1.65
N ALA A 149 -15.23 4.77 2.46
CA ALA A 149 -15.49 4.66 3.89
C ALA A 149 -16.47 5.74 4.34
N SER A 150 -17.57 5.35 4.98
CA SER A 150 -18.52 6.27 5.58
C SER A 150 -18.30 6.37 7.10
N VAL A 151 -18.72 7.47 7.71
CA VAL A 151 -18.69 7.67 9.15
C VAL A 151 -20.06 8.15 9.63
N ASP A 152 -20.54 7.60 10.74
CA ASP A 152 -21.81 8.03 11.36
C ASP A 152 -21.61 9.19 12.35
N ALA A 153 -22.71 9.66 12.96
CA ALA A 153 -22.66 10.77 13.92
C ALA A 153 -21.90 10.44 15.22
N ASN A 154 -21.65 9.16 15.52
CA ASN A 154 -20.95 8.70 16.70
C ASN A 154 -19.45 8.43 16.45
N GLY A 155 -18.97 8.62 15.21
CA GLY A 155 -17.61 8.28 14.83
C GLY A 155 -17.40 6.80 14.47
N THR A 156 -18.47 6.05 14.23
CA THR A 156 -18.36 4.69 13.69
C THR A 156 -18.04 4.77 12.21
N VAL A 157 -16.85 4.30 11.82
CA VAL A 157 -16.40 4.23 10.44
C VAL A 157 -16.74 2.86 9.87
N THR A 158 -17.37 2.80 8.70
CA THR A 158 -17.70 1.58 7.96
C THR A 158 -16.98 1.55 6.62
N GLY A 159 -16.30 0.44 6.32
CA GLY A 159 -15.67 0.20 5.02
C GLY A 159 -16.70 -0.27 3.98
N ASN A 160 -16.86 0.47 2.89
CA ASN A 160 -17.90 0.24 1.87
C ASN A 160 -17.34 -0.36 0.58
N THR A 161 -16.26 0.20 0.06
CA THR A 161 -15.55 -0.33 -1.12
C THR A 161 -14.04 -0.21 -0.92
N SER A 162 -13.27 -1.08 -1.58
CA SER A 162 -11.82 -1.05 -1.47
C SER A 162 -11.26 0.29 -1.97
N GLY A 163 -10.37 0.91 -1.19
CA GLY A 163 -9.77 2.20 -1.53
C GLY A 163 -9.28 2.95 -0.29
N ARG A 164 -9.01 4.24 -0.47
CA ARG A 164 -8.62 5.15 0.60
C ARG A 164 -9.60 6.32 0.71
N ALA A 165 -9.94 6.67 1.95
CA ALA A 165 -10.75 7.83 2.30
C ALA A 165 -10.15 8.51 3.54
N THR A 166 -10.43 9.78 3.73
CA THR A 166 -10.04 10.54 4.92
C THR A 166 -11.30 10.87 5.71
N ILE A 167 -11.32 10.46 6.98
CA ILE A 167 -12.37 10.82 7.94
C ILE A 167 -11.90 12.01 8.75
N THR A 168 -12.70 13.07 8.78
CA THR A 168 -12.39 14.31 9.50
C THR A 168 -13.39 14.56 10.61
N ALA A 169 -12.90 14.74 11.84
CA ALA A 169 -13.65 15.28 12.95
C ALA A 169 -13.51 16.80 12.96
N THR A 170 -14.62 17.54 12.97
CA THR A 170 -14.65 19.01 12.99
C THR A 170 -15.46 19.50 14.17
N LEU A 171 -14.87 20.38 14.97
CA LEU A 171 -15.57 21.18 15.97
C LEU A 171 -16.17 22.43 15.32
N PHE A 172 -17.21 22.99 15.93
CA PHE A 172 -17.87 24.19 15.41
C PHE A 172 -16.91 25.39 15.33
N ASN A 173 -15.90 25.46 16.20
CA ASN A 173 -14.90 26.52 16.26
C ASN A 173 -13.83 26.40 15.15
N GLY A 174 -14.01 25.42 14.25
CA GLY A 174 -13.14 25.18 13.11
C GLY A 174 -11.93 24.29 13.41
N GLN A 175 -11.71 23.87 14.65
CA GLN A 175 -10.69 22.87 14.97
C GLN A 175 -11.03 21.53 14.35
N LYS A 176 -10.02 20.83 13.84
CA LYS A 176 -10.18 19.57 13.13
C LYS A 176 -9.02 18.63 13.42
N ASP A 177 -9.33 17.34 13.33
CA ASP A 177 -8.33 16.28 13.19
C ASP A 177 -8.83 15.23 12.20
N SER A 178 -7.94 14.40 11.66
CA SER A 178 -8.28 13.49 10.57
C SER A 178 -7.54 12.16 10.63
N CYS A 179 -8.22 11.12 10.16
CA CYS A 179 -7.74 9.76 10.09
C CYS A 179 -7.82 9.25 8.65
N VAL A 180 -6.72 8.71 8.14
CA VAL A 180 -6.69 8.05 6.82
C VAL A 180 -7.21 6.62 6.98
N VAL A 181 -8.31 6.33 6.32
CA VAL A 181 -8.95 5.01 6.32
C VAL A 181 -8.59 4.30 5.02
N THR A 182 -7.96 3.13 5.14
CA THR A 182 -7.73 2.21 4.02
C THR A 182 -8.68 1.04 4.14
N VAL A 183 -9.51 0.84 3.13
CA VAL A 183 -10.46 -0.29 3.05
C VAL A 183 -9.91 -1.30 2.05
N SER A 184 -9.68 -2.53 2.48
CA SER A 184 -9.26 -3.65 1.64
C SER A 184 -10.46 -4.53 1.26
N LYS A 185 -10.35 -5.31 0.19
CA LYS A 185 -11.39 -6.27 -0.18
C LYS A 185 -11.58 -7.32 0.92
N ASP A 186 -12.78 -7.90 0.98
CA ASP A 186 -13.08 -9.07 1.82
C ASP A 186 -12.28 -10.29 1.36
N ARG A 187 -12.11 -10.43 0.04
CA ARG A 187 -11.23 -11.39 -0.61
C ARG A 187 -10.77 -10.90 -1.99
N TYR A 188 -9.78 -11.59 -2.53
CA TYR A 188 -9.29 -11.42 -3.90
C TYR A 188 -9.56 -12.72 -4.67
N ASP A 189 -10.16 -12.62 -5.85
CA ASP A 189 -10.42 -13.82 -6.68
C ASP A 189 -9.22 -14.07 -7.59
N GLY A 190 -8.76 -15.33 -7.68
CA GLY A 190 -7.62 -15.67 -8.53
C GLY A 190 -7.75 -17.02 -9.21
N ILE A 191 -6.84 -17.24 -10.16
CA ILE A 191 -6.62 -18.52 -10.82
C ILE A 191 -5.16 -18.93 -10.71
N ASP A 192 -4.89 -20.22 -10.87
CA ASP A 192 -3.54 -20.70 -11.11
C ASP A 192 -3.49 -21.54 -12.39
N VAL A 193 -2.40 -21.38 -13.13
CA VAL A 193 -2.24 -21.95 -14.47
C VAL A 193 -0.84 -22.49 -14.71
N SER A 194 -0.75 -23.43 -15.64
CA SER A 194 0.49 -24.03 -16.13
C SER A 194 0.40 -24.26 -17.64
N ARG A 195 1.34 -25.03 -18.19
CA ARG A 195 1.29 -25.51 -19.57
C ARG A 195 -0.02 -26.20 -19.95
N TYR A 196 -0.75 -26.76 -19.00
CA TYR A 196 -1.97 -27.52 -19.26
C TYR A 196 -3.13 -26.66 -19.78
N GLN A 197 -3.14 -25.36 -19.47
CA GLN A 197 -4.15 -24.43 -19.99
C GLN A 197 -3.81 -23.89 -21.39
N GLY A 198 -2.56 -24.07 -21.84
CA GLY A 198 -2.09 -23.55 -23.12
C GLY A 198 -2.14 -22.01 -23.19
N VAL A 199 -2.65 -21.47 -24.30
CA VAL A 199 -2.76 -20.01 -24.50
C VAL A 199 -3.98 -19.47 -23.76
N VAL A 200 -3.75 -18.51 -22.86
CA VAL A 200 -4.78 -17.84 -22.05
C VAL A 200 -5.07 -16.42 -22.57
N ASP A 201 -6.34 -16.05 -22.64
CA ASP A 201 -6.79 -14.68 -22.93
C ASP A 201 -6.97 -13.90 -21.62
N TRP A 202 -5.88 -13.28 -21.16
CA TRP A 202 -5.80 -12.60 -19.86
C TRP A 202 -6.73 -11.39 -19.73
N ASN A 203 -7.06 -10.71 -20.82
CA ASN A 203 -8.04 -9.61 -20.79
C ASN A 203 -9.44 -10.13 -20.43
N LYS A 204 -9.82 -11.31 -20.94
CA LYS A 204 -11.07 -11.96 -20.54
C LYS A 204 -11.02 -12.49 -19.12
N VAL A 205 -9.87 -12.99 -18.67
CA VAL A 205 -9.67 -13.42 -17.27
C VAL A 205 -9.84 -12.23 -16.32
N LYS A 206 -9.26 -11.06 -16.63
CA LYS A 206 -9.46 -9.83 -15.85
C LYS A 206 -10.91 -9.39 -15.87
N ALA A 207 -11.54 -9.36 -17.05
CA ALA A 207 -12.95 -8.99 -17.19
C ALA A 207 -13.91 -9.95 -16.48
N ALA A 208 -13.50 -11.19 -16.23
CA ALA A 208 -14.23 -12.16 -15.42
C ALA A 208 -14.09 -11.93 -13.90
N GLY A 209 -13.37 -10.88 -13.48
CA GLY A 209 -13.29 -10.43 -12.08
C GLY A 209 -12.09 -10.96 -11.31
N ASN A 210 -11.10 -11.59 -11.96
CA ASN A 210 -9.91 -12.08 -11.27
C ASN A 210 -8.94 -10.93 -10.97
N ASP A 211 -8.39 -10.94 -9.76
CA ASP A 211 -7.44 -9.99 -9.22
C ASP A 211 -5.99 -10.44 -9.42
N PHE A 212 -5.70 -11.73 -9.25
CA PHE A 212 -4.36 -12.28 -9.35
C PHE A 212 -4.29 -13.59 -10.16
N ALA A 213 -3.08 -13.94 -10.58
CA ALA A 213 -2.74 -15.22 -11.20
C ALA A 213 -1.47 -15.81 -10.57
N MET A 214 -1.52 -17.09 -10.17
CA MET A 214 -0.32 -17.87 -9.84
C MET A 214 0.09 -18.71 -11.04
N ILE A 215 1.34 -18.59 -11.50
CA ILE A 215 1.76 -19.18 -12.77
C ILE A 215 2.91 -20.16 -12.53
N ARG A 216 2.79 -21.40 -13.02
CA ARG A 216 3.87 -22.37 -12.91
C ARG A 216 5.09 -21.85 -13.64
N ALA A 217 6.20 -21.69 -12.95
CA ALA A 217 7.47 -21.33 -13.58
C ALA A 217 8.29 -22.56 -13.93
N SER A 218 8.34 -23.51 -12.99
CA SER A 218 9.17 -24.69 -13.11
C SER A 218 8.69 -25.82 -12.21
N LEU A 219 9.32 -26.98 -12.39
CA LEU A 219 9.21 -28.14 -11.53
C LEU A 219 10.60 -28.70 -11.20
N GLY A 220 10.74 -29.56 -10.20
CA GLY A 220 12.02 -30.21 -9.85
C GLY A 220 12.51 -31.17 -10.94
N SER A 221 13.79 -31.58 -10.93
CA SER A 221 14.41 -32.29 -12.06
C SER A 221 14.04 -33.79 -12.17
N TYR A 222 12.89 -34.20 -11.65
CA TYR A 222 12.52 -35.61 -11.52
C TYR A 222 11.70 -36.13 -12.70
N ASP A 223 10.89 -35.29 -13.34
CA ASP A 223 9.98 -35.72 -14.40
C ASP A 223 10.72 -35.81 -15.75
N PRO A 224 10.89 -37.00 -16.35
CA PRO A 224 11.51 -37.15 -17.67
C PRO A 224 10.57 -36.76 -18.82
N ASP A 225 9.27 -36.62 -18.56
CA ASP A 225 8.22 -36.36 -19.54
C ASP A 225 7.71 -34.90 -19.49
N ASP A 226 8.07 -34.12 -18.46
CA ASP A 226 7.79 -32.69 -18.35
C ASP A 226 9.06 -31.85 -18.44
N ASP A 227 8.96 -30.72 -19.15
CA ASP A 227 10.07 -29.77 -19.21
C ASP A 227 10.21 -29.09 -17.86
N GLN A 228 11.41 -29.10 -17.30
CA GLN A 228 11.66 -28.52 -15.97
C GLN A 228 11.19 -27.05 -15.88
N ARG A 229 11.25 -26.31 -16.99
CA ARG A 229 10.65 -24.98 -17.13
C ARG A 229 9.30 -25.08 -17.83
N ASP A 230 8.29 -24.40 -17.29
CA ASP A 230 7.00 -24.30 -17.96
C ASP A 230 7.11 -23.44 -19.24
N PRO A 231 6.80 -24.00 -20.42
CA PRO A 231 6.98 -23.29 -21.68
C PRO A 231 6.01 -22.11 -21.88
N TYR A 232 4.94 -22.02 -21.08
CA TYR A 232 4.00 -20.90 -21.13
C TYR A 232 4.27 -19.84 -20.07
N PHE A 233 5.20 -20.06 -19.13
CA PHE A 233 5.47 -19.16 -18.00
C PHE A 233 5.60 -17.69 -18.42
N GLY A 234 6.54 -17.39 -19.31
CA GLY A 234 6.80 -16.02 -19.73
C GLY A 234 5.61 -15.37 -20.44
N LEU A 235 4.91 -16.14 -21.27
CA LEU A 235 3.72 -15.65 -21.98
C LEU A 235 2.61 -15.30 -21.00
N ASN A 236 2.39 -16.16 -20.01
CA ASN A 236 1.37 -15.98 -19.00
C ASN A 236 1.71 -14.84 -18.04
N VAL A 237 2.96 -14.72 -17.59
CA VAL A 237 3.39 -13.64 -16.69
C VAL A 237 3.18 -12.29 -17.35
N VAL A 238 3.74 -12.10 -18.55
CA VAL A 238 3.64 -10.80 -19.23
C VAL A 238 2.20 -10.50 -19.64
N GLY A 239 1.46 -11.51 -20.12
CA GLY A 239 0.06 -11.35 -20.51
C GLY A 239 -0.87 -11.01 -19.34
N ALA A 240 -0.69 -11.64 -18.19
CA ALA A 240 -1.47 -11.37 -16.98
C ALA A 240 -1.17 -9.97 -16.41
N THR A 241 0.11 -9.58 -16.34
CA THR A 241 0.51 -8.24 -15.91
C THR A 241 -0.04 -7.16 -16.85
N ASP A 242 0.05 -7.34 -18.18
CA ASP A 242 -0.47 -6.38 -19.17
C ASP A 242 -2.00 -6.23 -19.07
N ALA A 243 -2.72 -7.28 -18.64
CA ALA A 243 -4.16 -7.23 -18.38
C ALA A 243 -4.52 -6.63 -17.00
N GLY A 244 -3.52 -6.27 -16.18
CA GLY A 244 -3.71 -5.67 -14.86
C GLY A 244 -4.07 -6.65 -13.75
N LEU A 245 -3.61 -7.91 -13.85
CA LEU A 245 -3.62 -8.85 -12.71
C LEU A 245 -2.30 -8.76 -11.94
N ASP A 246 -2.36 -9.00 -10.64
CA ASP A 246 -1.15 -9.29 -9.86
C ASP A 246 -0.64 -10.70 -10.19
N VAL A 247 0.67 -10.85 -10.31
CA VAL A 247 1.26 -12.10 -10.81
C VAL A 247 2.21 -12.69 -9.79
N GLY A 248 1.90 -13.92 -9.38
CA GLY A 248 2.76 -14.78 -8.60
C GLY A 248 3.25 -15.94 -9.44
N ALA A 249 4.22 -16.67 -8.90
CA ALA A 249 4.84 -17.80 -9.59
C ALA A 249 5.05 -18.96 -8.64
N TYR A 250 4.91 -20.19 -9.12
CA TYR A 250 5.14 -21.37 -8.30
C TYR A 250 6.12 -22.36 -8.91
N HIS A 251 6.76 -23.12 -8.03
CA HIS A 251 7.67 -24.21 -8.37
C HIS A 251 7.15 -25.53 -7.79
N TYR A 252 6.80 -26.47 -8.67
CA TYR A 252 6.38 -27.81 -8.29
C TYR A 252 7.60 -28.64 -7.86
N SER A 253 7.75 -28.88 -6.55
CA SER A 253 8.96 -29.49 -6.00
C SER A 253 8.97 -31.01 -6.05
N TYR A 254 10.16 -31.59 -6.21
CA TYR A 254 10.39 -33.04 -6.06
C TYR A 254 11.48 -33.36 -5.02
N PHE A 255 12.13 -32.35 -4.44
CA PHE A 255 13.21 -32.56 -3.49
C PHE A 255 12.81 -33.45 -2.31
N THR A 256 13.72 -34.29 -1.86
CA THR A 256 13.59 -35.09 -0.63
C THR A 256 14.70 -34.81 0.37
N THR A 257 15.67 -33.97 0.00
CA THR A 257 16.82 -33.57 0.81
C THR A 257 17.00 -32.04 0.75
N VAL A 258 17.67 -31.49 1.76
CA VAL A 258 18.02 -30.05 1.81
C VAL A 258 18.85 -29.62 0.61
N GLU A 259 19.80 -30.46 0.20
CA GLU A 259 20.68 -30.15 -0.94
C GLU A 259 19.90 -30.00 -2.25
N VAL A 260 19.00 -30.94 -2.54
CA VAL A 260 18.17 -30.87 -3.75
C VAL A 260 17.17 -29.72 -3.66
N ALA A 261 16.65 -29.40 -2.46
CA ALA A 261 15.76 -28.26 -2.27
C ALA A 261 16.44 -26.93 -2.63
N VAL A 262 17.72 -26.76 -2.27
CA VAL A 262 18.49 -25.57 -2.66
C VAL A 262 18.75 -25.54 -4.17
N GLN A 263 19.02 -26.69 -4.80
CA GLN A 263 19.20 -26.79 -6.26
C GLN A 263 17.92 -26.43 -7.03
N GLU A 264 16.77 -26.93 -6.57
CA GLU A 264 15.45 -26.60 -7.12
C GLU A 264 15.13 -25.11 -6.94
N ALA A 265 15.44 -24.52 -5.78
CA ALA A 265 15.29 -23.09 -5.55
C ALA A 265 16.19 -22.25 -6.48
N ASP A 266 17.46 -22.63 -6.66
CA ASP A 266 18.38 -21.94 -7.58
C ASP A 266 17.88 -22.01 -9.04
N TYR A 267 17.36 -23.17 -9.45
CA TYR A 267 16.75 -23.31 -10.77
C TYR A 267 15.51 -22.43 -10.93
N PHE A 268 14.61 -22.45 -9.94
CA PHE A 268 13.42 -21.60 -9.92
C PHE A 268 13.77 -20.12 -10.04
N LEU A 269 14.72 -19.63 -9.24
CA LEU A 269 15.21 -18.25 -9.30
C LEU A 269 15.78 -17.91 -10.69
N SER A 270 16.47 -18.83 -11.35
CA SER A 270 16.96 -18.61 -12.73
C SER A 270 15.84 -18.46 -13.77
N VAL A 271 14.68 -19.09 -13.54
CA VAL A 271 13.50 -18.96 -14.40
C VAL A 271 12.76 -17.64 -14.13
N LEU A 272 12.73 -17.19 -12.87
CA LEU A 272 12.09 -15.94 -12.47
C LEU A 272 12.86 -14.68 -12.89
N GLU A 273 14.20 -14.75 -12.96
CA GLU A 273 15.07 -13.59 -13.16
C GLU A 273 14.67 -12.69 -14.34
N PRO A 274 14.36 -13.22 -15.55
CA PRO A 274 14.00 -12.37 -16.69
C PRO A 274 12.65 -11.66 -16.51
N TYR A 275 11.84 -12.08 -15.54
CA TYR A 275 10.49 -11.60 -15.30
C TYR A 275 10.34 -10.92 -13.94
N ARG A 276 11.43 -10.65 -13.21
CA ARG A 276 11.39 -10.17 -11.82
C ARG A 276 10.47 -8.96 -11.61
N GLU A 277 10.48 -8.00 -12.52
CA GLU A 277 9.64 -6.79 -12.45
C GLU A 277 8.14 -7.06 -12.65
N TYR A 278 7.78 -8.21 -13.21
CA TYR A 278 6.40 -8.64 -13.45
C TYR A 278 5.83 -9.45 -12.27
N ILE A 279 6.66 -9.91 -11.34
CA ILE A 279 6.23 -10.71 -10.20
C ILE A 279 5.81 -9.78 -9.06
N THR A 280 4.52 -9.44 -9.00
CA THR A 280 3.90 -8.51 -8.02
C THR A 280 3.10 -9.22 -6.93
N TYR A 281 3.15 -10.54 -6.90
CA TYR A 281 2.45 -11.40 -5.95
C TYR A 281 3.42 -12.47 -5.39
N PRO A 282 3.07 -13.24 -4.34
CA PRO A 282 3.97 -14.22 -3.73
C PRO A 282 4.54 -15.24 -4.71
N VAL A 283 5.76 -15.69 -4.38
CA VAL A 283 6.46 -16.78 -5.03
C VAL A 283 6.33 -18.03 -4.17
N VAL A 284 5.92 -19.13 -4.77
CA VAL A 284 5.33 -20.26 -4.05
C VAL A 284 6.19 -21.51 -4.19
N LEU A 285 6.50 -22.14 -3.06
CA LEU A 285 6.89 -23.55 -3.01
C LEU A 285 5.64 -24.41 -3.10
N ASP A 286 5.46 -25.15 -4.19
CA ASP A 286 4.43 -26.17 -4.32
C ASP A 286 5.02 -27.52 -3.89
N ILE A 287 4.51 -28.08 -2.78
CA ILE A 287 5.04 -29.29 -2.14
C ILE A 287 3.95 -30.34 -1.94
N GLU A 288 3.87 -31.28 -2.88
CA GLU A 288 2.84 -32.33 -2.84
C GLU A 288 3.23 -33.65 -3.51
N ALA A 289 4.49 -33.78 -3.95
CA ALA A 289 4.94 -34.91 -4.75
C ALA A 289 4.96 -36.23 -3.95
N ASP A 290 4.64 -37.35 -4.62
CA ASP A 290 4.62 -38.67 -3.98
C ASP A 290 6.00 -39.08 -3.41
N ALA A 291 7.10 -38.70 -4.07
CA ALA A 291 8.45 -38.98 -3.60
C ALA A 291 8.72 -38.38 -2.20
N GLN A 292 8.12 -37.23 -1.89
CA GLN A 292 8.28 -36.53 -0.62
C GLN A 292 7.61 -37.26 0.55
N LYS A 293 6.57 -38.06 0.26
CA LYS A 293 5.87 -38.88 1.26
C LYS A 293 6.74 -40.03 1.79
N THR A 294 7.89 -40.30 1.18
CA THR A 294 8.81 -41.39 1.55
C THR A 294 9.85 -40.99 2.60
N VAL A 295 10.02 -39.69 2.87
CA VAL A 295 10.96 -39.19 3.88
C VAL A 295 10.25 -38.78 5.17
N SER A 296 11.01 -38.64 6.26
CA SER A 296 10.42 -38.21 7.53
C SER A 296 9.89 -36.78 7.46
N LYS A 297 8.80 -36.51 8.18
CA LYS A 297 8.23 -35.16 8.33
C LYS A 297 9.28 -34.11 8.71
N ALA A 298 10.16 -34.43 9.67
CA ALA A 298 11.23 -33.53 10.11
C ALA A 298 12.27 -33.26 9.02
N GLN A 299 12.60 -34.25 8.19
CA GLN A 299 13.52 -34.08 7.07
C GLN A 299 12.89 -33.23 5.97
N LEU A 300 11.64 -33.50 5.60
CA LEU A 300 10.93 -32.74 4.57
C LEU A 300 10.75 -31.28 4.97
N THR A 301 10.38 -31.03 6.23
CA THR A 301 10.23 -29.67 6.78
C THR A 301 11.54 -28.88 6.70
N LYS A 302 12.69 -29.50 7.00
CA LYS A 302 14.01 -28.86 6.84
C LYS A 302 14.33 -28.54 5.38
N ALA A 303 13.98 -29.42 4.45
CA ALA A 303 14.19 -29.20 3.03
C ALA A 303 13.30 -28.07 2.50
N ALA A 304 12.01 -28.06 2.87
CA ALA A 304 11.07 -26.99 2.53
C ALA A 304 11.53 -25.63 3.06
N ARG A 305 11.99 -25.56 4.31
CA ARG A 305 12.58 -24.34 4.87
C ARG A 305 13.79 -23.86 4.07
N ALA A 306 14.71 -24.75 3.71
CA ALA A 306 15.89 -24.39 2.95
C ALA A 306 15.55 -23.82 1.56
N PHE A 307 14.54 -24.39 0.88
CA PHE A 307 14.01 -23.82 -0.35
C PHE A 307 13.45 -22.41 -0.12
N CYS A 308 12.56 -22.26 0.87
CA CYS A 308 11.87 -20.99 1.12
C CYS A 308 12.85 -19.88 1.56
N ASP A 309 13.80 -20.20 2.45
CA ASP A 309 14.85 -19.28 2.89
C ASP A 309 15.68 -18.82 1.68
N ARG A 310 16.05 -19.75 0.79
CA ARG A 310 16.82 -19.43 -0.41
C ARG A 310 16.09 -18.47 -1.35
N VAL A 311 14.79 -18.66 -1.55
CA VAL A 311 13.96 -17.77 -2.39
C VAL A 311 13.72 -16.42 -1.71
N ARG A 312 13.50 -16.41 -0.39
CA ARG A 312 13.35 -15.18 0.41
C ARG A 312 14.62 -14.34 0.40
N ASP A 313 15.79 -14.96 0.53
CA ASP A 313 17.10 -14.29 0.47
C ASP A 313 17.38 -13.67 -0.91
N ALA A 314 16.73 -14.16 -1.98
CA ALA A 314 16.75 -13.55 -3.30
C ALA A 314 15.77 -12.36 -3.45
N GLY A 315 15.12 -11.96 -2.35
CA GLY A 315 14.24 -10.80 -2.25
C GLY A 315 12.84 -11.01 -2.82
N TYR A 316 12.32 -12.24 -2.76
CA TYR A 316 10.91 -12.51 -3.07
C TYR A 316 10.10 -12.69 -1.78
N TYR A 317 8.82 -12.33 -1.85
CA TYR A 317 7.85 -12.69 -0.81
C TYR A 317 7.46 -14.16 -1.02
N VAL A 318 7.71 -15.02 -0.02
CA VAL A 318 7.58 -16.47 -0.18
C VAL A 318 6.32 -17.00 0.50
N MET A 319 5.70 -17.98 -0.14
CA MET A 319 4.52 -18.69 0.31
C MET A 319 4.68 -20.19 0.08
N ILE A 320 3.98 -21.02 0.85
CA ILE A 320 3.97 -22.47 0.70
C ILE A 320 2.60 -22.91 0.22
N TYR A 321 2.56 -23.78 -0.79
CA TYR A 321 1.35 -24.45 -1.24
C TYR A 321 1.37 -25.94 -0.88
N ALA A 322 0.25 -26.42 -0.35
CA ALA A 322 -0.03 -27.85 -0.22
C ALA A 322 -1.54 -28.09 0.00
N ASN A 323 -2.01 -29.30 -0.26
CA ASN A 323 -3.33 -29.70 0.23
C ASN A 323 -3.34 -30.02 1.74
N VAL A 324 -4.52 -30.00 2.36
CA VAL A 324 -4.67 -30.24 3.82
C VAL A 324 -4.06 -31.55 4.28
N ASN A 325 -4.20 -32.63 3.52
CA ASN A 325 -3.62 -33.92 3.90
C ASN A 325 -2.09 -33.82 3.94
N PHE A 326 -1.50 -33.18 2.93
CA PHE A 326 -0.05 -33.01 2.85
C PHE A 326 0.46 -32.19 4.03
N MET A 327 -0.19 -31.08 4.30
CA MET A 327 0.19 -30.15 5.36
C MET A 327 0.12 -30.79 6.76
N VAL A 328 -0.93 -31.56 7.04
CA VAL A 328 -1.11 -32.21 8.34
C VAL A 328 -0.16 -33.42 8.51
N ASN A 329 0.04 -34.22 7.47
CA ASN A 329 0.70 -35.53 7.62
C ASN A 329 2.21 -35.51 7.32
N TYR A 330 2.69 -34.61 6.47
CA TYR A 330 4.06 -34.67 5.94
C TYR A 330 4.91 -33.45 6.27
N LEU A 331 4.31 -32.36 6.75
CA LEU A 331 5.01 -31.18 7.21
C LEU A 331 4.75 -30.87 8.69
N ASP A 332 5.71 -30.20 9.31
CA ASP A 332 5.53 -29.50 10.57
C ASP A 332 5.49 -27.98 10.30
N TYR A 333 4.30 -27.50 9.98
CA TYR A 333 4.09 -26.11 9.59
C TYR A 333 4.43 -25.10 10.70
N SER A 334 4.40 -25.52 11.97
CA SER A 334 4.83 -24.65 13.09
C SER A 334 6.31 -24.25 13.00
N GLN A 335 7.09 -24.99 12.20
CA GLN A 335 8.47 -24.64 11.86
C GLN A 335 8.58 -23.95 10.51
N LEU A 336 7.51 -23.41 9.94
CA LEU A 336 7.42 -22.74 8.63
C LEU A 336 6.41 -21.56 8.67
N ASP A 337 5.91 -21.18 9.84
CA ASP A 337 4.84 -20.18 10.02
C ASP A 337 5.30 -18.72 9.81
N ASP A 338 6.58 -18.52 9.54
CA ASP A 338 7.15 -17.29 8.98
C ASP A 338 6.89 -17.12 7.48
N TYR A 339 6.30 -18.13 6.83
CA TYR A 339 5.80 -18.10 5.47
C TYR A 339 4.27 -18.09 5.45
N ASP A 340 3.68 -17.44 4.46
CA ASP A 340 2.24 -17.47 4.25
C ASP A 340 1.80 -18.80 3.61
N LEU A 341 0.54 -19.20 3.79
CA LEU A 341 0.01 -20.50 3.35
C LEU A 341 -1.04 -20.35 2.25
N TRP A 342 -0.79 -21.03 1.12
CA TRP A 342 -1.77 -21.34 0.10
C TRP A 342 -2.26 -22.78 0.25
N LEU A 343 -3.50 -22.95 0.65
CA LEU A 343 -4.03 -24.25 1.03
C LEU A 343 -5.03 -24.78 -0.01
N ALA A 344 -4.82 -26.00 -0.50
CA ALA A 344 -5.81 -26.69 -1.31
C ALA A 344 -6.78 -27.52 -0.45
N HIS A 345 -8.08 -27.26 -0.61
CA HIS A 345 -9.14 -28.05 0.01
C HIS A 345 -10.44 -27.88 -0.78
N PHE A 346 -10.82 -28.89 -1.54
CA PHE A 346 -11.95 -28.82 -2.45
C PHE A 346 -13.23 -29.34 -1.81
N ASN A 347 -14.38 -28.93 -2.36
CA ASN A 347 -15.72 -29.41 -1.97
C ASN A 347 -16.07 -29.20 -0.48
N VAL A 348 -15.60 -28.10 0.11
CA VAL A 348 -15.89 -27.68 1.49
C VAL A 348 -16.32 -26.22 1.53
N ASP A 349 -17.17 -25.85 2.50
CA ASP A 349 -17.61 -24.45 2.67
C ASP A 349 -16.50 -23.55 3.24
N LYS A 350 -15.55 -24.17 3.95
CA LYS A 350 -14.35 -23.52 4.49
C LYS A 350 -13.23 -24.54 4.62
N PRO A 351 -11.95 -24.14 4.50
CA PRO A 351 -10.85 -25.06 4.72
C PRO A 351 -10.83 -25.62 6.14
N GLY A 352 -10.60 -26.92 6.26
CA GLY A 352 -10.39 -27.63 7.54
C GLY A 352 -9.07 -27.34 8.26
N TYR A 353 -8.34 -26.29 7.87
CA TYR A 353 -7.12 -25.83 8.51
C TYR A 353 -7.30 -24.33 8.82
N GLU A 354 -7.17 -23.98 10.10
CA GLU A 354 -7.64 -22.69 10.64
C GLU A 354 -6.92 -21.49 10.00
N PHE A 355 -5.64 -21.63 9.69
CA PHE A 355 -4.81 -20.55 9.16
C PHE A 355 -4.52 -20.77 7.68
N HIS A 356 -4.87 -19.82 6.82
CA HIS A 356 -4.47 -19.79 5.42
C HIS A 356 -4.63 -18.37 4.86
N ASP A 357 -3.75 -17.98 3.95
CA ASP A 357 -3.78 -16.67 3.30
C ASP A 357 -4.38 -16.74 1.89
N ILE A 358 -4.23 -17.89 1.23
CA ILE A 358 -4.92 -18.23 -0.02
C ILE A 358 -5.57 -19.61 0.13
N TRP A 359 -6.78 -19.76 -0.39
CA TRP A 359 -7.49 -21.03 -0.47
C TRP A 359 -7.77 -21.40 -1.92
N GLN A 360 -7.19 -22.51 -2.40
CA GLN A 360 -7.61 -23.16 -3.64
C GLN A 360 -8.86 -24.00 -3.35
N TYR A 361 -10.00 -23.53 -3.82
CA TYR A 361 -11.31 -24.09 -3.45
C TYR A 361 -11.88 -25.05 -4.49
N THR A 362 -11.36 -25.03 -5.72
CA THR A 362 -11.70 -26.00 -6.76
C THR A 362 -10.62 -26.08 -7.84
N GLU A 363 -10.44 -27.27 -8.40
CA GLU A 363 -9.63 -27.57 -9.59
C GLU A 363 -10.47 -27.67 -10.89
N THR A 364 -11.79 -27.56 -10.77
CA THR A 364 -12.75 -27.73 -11.89
C THR A 364 -13.51 -26.45 -12.21
N GLY A 365 -12.93 -25.31 -11.87
CA GLY A 365 -13.50 -24.01 -12.19
C GLY A 365 -13.54 -23.75 -13.69
N THR A 366 -14.35 -22.76 -14.09
CA THR A 366 -14.33 -22.23 -15.45
C THR A 366 -14.20 -20.72 -15.38
N VAL A 367 -13.34 -20.16 -16.24
CA VAL A 367 -13.10 -18.72 -16.37
C VAL A 367 -13.02 -18.38 -17.85
N ASN A 368 -13.77 -17.37 -18.27
CA ASN A 368 -13.71 -16.92 -19.66
C ASN A 368 -12.29 -16.45 -19.99
N GLY A 369 -11.72 -17.00 -21.07
CA GLY A 369 -10.32 -16.77 -21.47
C GLY A 369 -9.38 -17.93 -21.16
N VAL A 370 -9.81 -18.92 -20.36
CA VAL A 370 -9.07 -20.17 -20.15
C VAL A 370 -9.82 -21.32 -20.83
N SER A 371 -9.09 -22.19 -21.53
CA SER A 371 -9.68 -23.39 -22.14
C SER A 371 -9.78 -24.51 -21.11
N GLY A 372 -10.92 -25.18 -21.04
CA GLY A 372 -11.14 -26.30 -20.11
C GLY A 372 -11.30 -25.84 -18.66
N TYR A 373 -10.89 -26.71 -17.73
CA TYR A 373 -10.92 -26.42 -16.31
C TYR A 373 -9.71 -25.59 -15.87
N VAL A 374 -9.93 -24.77 -14.85
CA VAL A 374 -8.90 -23.96 -14.21
C VAL A 374 -9.13 -23.92 -12.71
N ASP A 375 -8.02 -23.95 -12.00
CA ASP A 375 -7.99 -23.88 -10.55
C ASP A 375 -8.41 -22.48 -10.08
N ARG A 376 -9.18 -22.44 -9.00
CA ARG A 376 -9.76 -21.20 -8.47
C ARG A 376 -9.35 -20.96 -7.02
N ASN A 377 -9.02 -19.71 -6.75
CA ASN A 377 -8.44 -19.29 -5.49
C ASN A 377 -9.18 -18.10 -4.89
N TYR A 378 -9.28 -18.09 -3.56
CA TYR A 378 -9.58 -16.90 -2.78
C TYR A 378 -8.33 -16.47 -2.01
N GLY A 379 -7.89 -15.23 -2.20
CA GLY A 379 -6.86 -14.60 -1.38
C GLY A 379 -7.50 -13.74 -0.28
N TYR A 380 -6.97 -13.82 0.94
CA TYR A 380 -7.49 -13.11 2.13
C TYR A 380 -6.59 -11.98 2.62
N LYS A 381 -5.45 -11.78 1.95
CA LYS A 381 -4.45 -10.77 2.24
C LYS A 381 -4.25 -9.88 1.02
N ASP A 382 -4.16 -8.57 1.24
CA ASP A 382 -3.84 -7.59 0.21
C ASP A 382 -2.33 -7.61 -0.08
N TYR A 383 -1.89 -8.62 -0.83
CA TYR A 383 -0.49 -8.73 -1.22
C TYR A 383 -0.03 -7.59 -2.13
N HIS A 384 -0.93 -7.03 -2.94
CA HIS A 384 -0.59 -5.91 -3.81
C HIS A 384 -0.07 -4.73 -2.98
N SER A 385 -0.85 -4.28 -1.99
CA SER A 385 -0.44 -3.19 -1.11
C SER A 385 0.76 -3.58 -0.25
N LEU A 386 0.77 -4.81 0.30
CA LEU A 386 1.87 -5.30 1.13
C LEU A 386 3.22 -5.28 0.41
N LEU A 387 3.28 -5.85 -0.80
CA LEU A 387 4.52 -5.93 -1.56
C LEU A 387 4.97 -4.54 -2.01
N ASN A 388 4.05 -3.67 -2.43
CA ASN A 388 4.37 -2.27 -2.74
C ASN A 388 4.98 -1.53 -1.53
N ASP A 389 4.43 -1.69 -0.33
CA ASP A 389 4.96 -1.08 0.90
C ASP A 389 6.33 -1.63 1.29
N LEU A 390 6.60 -2.91 1.01
CA LEU A 390 7.92 -3.54 1.16
C LEU A 390 8.91 -3.12 0.07
N GLY A 391 8.44 -2.41 -0.97
CA GLY A 391 9.24 -2.12 -2.16
C GLY A 391 9.58 -3.40 -2.93
N LEU A 392 8.64 -4.31 -3.11
CA LEU A 392 8.75 -5.49 -3.97
C LEU A 392 7.75 -5.37 -5.14
N PRO A 393 8.16 -5.64 -6.39
CA PRO A 393 9.51 -5.92 -6.88
C PRO A 393 10.26 -4.60 -7.16
N SER A 394 10.82 -3.91 -6.15
CA SER A 394 11.71 -2.79 -6.45
C SER A 394 13.01 -3.31 -7.05
N ASP A 395 13.49 -2.58 -8.06
CA ASP A 395 14.82 -2.68 -8.63
C ASP A 395 15.85 -2.28 -7.56
N THR A 396 16.02 -3.10 -6.53
CA THR A 396 16.90 -2.83 -5.36
C THR A 396 18.38 -2.76 -5.72
N GLY A 397 18.74 -2.84 -7.01
CA GLY A 397 20.13 -2.87 -7.46
C GLY A 397 20.88 -4.13 -7.03
N TYR A 398 20.19 -5.14 -6.48
CA TYR A 398 20.77 -6.46 -6.26
C TYR A 398 20.87 -7.17 -7.62
N ASN A 399 22.05 -7.06 -8.24
CA ASN A 399 22.46 -7.90 -9.36
C ASN A 399 22.92 -9.25 -8.81
N PRO A 400 22.11 -10.33 -8.85
CA PRO A 400 22.67 -11.66 -8.71
C PRO A 400 23.76 -11.85 -9.77
N PRO A 401 24.78 -12.69 -9.53
CA PRO A 401 25.88 -12.93 -10.48
C PRO A 401 25.44 -13.47 -11.86
N TYR A 402 24.13 -13.74 -12.02
CA TYR A 402 23.48 -14.19 -13.24
C TYR A 402 22.57 -13.14 -13.89
N TYR A 403 22.64 -11.87 -13.47
CA TYR A 403 21.88 -10.78 -14.09
C TYR A 403 22.32 -10.57 -15.55
N ILE A 404 21.69 -11.30 -16.46
CA ILE A 404 21.81 -11.06 -17.89
C ILE A 404 20.70 -10.08 -18.21
N LYS A 405 21.05 -8.79 -18.12
CA LYS A 405 20.28 -7.68 -18.67
C LYS A 405 20.15 -7.90 -20.19
N THR A 406 19.20 -8.75 -20.62
CA THR A 406 18.84 -8.94 -22.02
C THR A 406 17.48 -8.35 -22.33
N LYS A 407 17.12 -7.21 -21.73
CA LYS A 407 16.28 -6.25 -22.45
C LYS A 407 17.09 -5.66 -23.61
N GLY A 408 17.23 -6.44 -24.67
CA GLY A 408 17.87 -6.05 -25.92
C GLY A 408 16.82 -5.84 -27.01
N ARG A 409 17.00 -4.82 -27.85
CA ARG A 409 16.17 -4.65 -29.04
C ARG A 409 16.68 -5.63 -30.10
N CYS A 410 15.75 -6.38 -30.68
CA CYS A 410 16.05 -7.39 -31.69
C CYS A 410 15.23 -7.11 -32.94
N LYS A 411 15.66 -7.64 -34.08
CA LYS A 411 14.92 -7.55 -35.35
C LYS A 411 15.00 -8.87 -36.11
N PRO A 412 14.05 -9.16 -37.02
CA PRO A 412 14.14 -10.32 -37.89
C PRO A 412 15.27 -10.21 -38.90
N LYS A 413 16.03 -11.30 -39.10
CA LYS A 413 16.99 -11.43 -40.21
C LYS A 413 16.28 -11.33 -41.56
N ASN A 414 15.12 -11.99 -41.66
CA ASN A 414 14.15 -11.92 -42.75
C ASN A 414 12.75 -11.82 -42.12
N GLY A 415 11.74 -11.42 -42.88
CA GLY A 415 10.37 -11.42 -42.35
C GLY A 415 9.96 -12.80 -41.83
N MET A 416 9.33 -12.85 -40.66
CA MET A 416 9.09 -14.08 -39.91
C MET A 416 7.71 -14.10 -39.24
N THR A 417 7.20 -15.30 -38.97
CA THR A 417 5.95 -15.50 -38.23
C THR A 417 6.25 -15.63 -36.74
N ALA A 418 5.51 -14.89 -35.92
CA ALA A 418 5.41 -15.11 -34.48
C ALA A 418 4.20 -16.01 -34.17
N TYR A 419 4.38 -16.95 -33.25
CA TYR A 419 3.37 -17.94 -32.87
C TYR A 419 2.72 -17.60 -31.52
N SER A 420 1.49 -18.05 -31.32
CA SER A 420 0.66 -17.69 -30.15
C SER A 420 1.08 -18.40 -28.86
N GLY A 421 1.84 -19.48 -28.96
CA GLY A 421 2.46 -20.19 -27.84
C GLY A 421 3.87 -20.65 -28.22
N PRO A 422 4.48 -21.55 -27.42
CA PRO A 422 5.93 -21.67 -27.27
C PRO A 422 6.69 -22.10 -28.52
N ASP A 423 6.00 -22.55 -29.57
CA ASP A 423 6.58 -23.01 -30.83
C ASP A 423 5.58 -22.95 -31.98
N SER A 424 6.01 -23.39 -33.16
CA SER A 424 5.22 -23.39 -34.40
C SER A 424 4.04 -24.36 -34.45
N SER A 425 3.90 -25.27 -33.49
CA SER A 425 2.69 -26.10 -33.37
C SER A 425 1.49 -25.28 -32.91
N THR A 426 1.76 -24.13 -32.28
CA THR A 426 0.73 -23.15 -31.93
C THR A 426 0.39 -22.27 -33.14
N GLY A 427 -0.85 -21.76 -33.18
CA GLY A 427 -1.31 -20.93 -34.29
C GLY A 427 -0.47 -19.67 -34.50
N ALA A 428 -0.50 -19.12 -35.71
CA ALA A 428 0.17 -17.84 -35.98
C ALA A 428 -0.48 -16.71 -35.15
N ALA A 429 0.33 -15.93 -34.44
CA ALA A 429 -0.12 -14.75 -33.70
C ALA A 429 -0.07 -13.50 -34.60
N PHE A 430 1.10 -13.23 -35.18
CA PHE A 430 1.32 -12.10 -36.10
C PHE A 430 2.55 -12.33 -36.98
N TYR A 431 2.71 -11.48 -37.99
CA TYR A 431 3.88 -11.45 -38.86
C TYR A 431 4.76 -10.25 -38.52
N LEU A 432 6.08 -10.45 -38.51
CA LEU A 432 7.09 -9.40 -38.36
C LEU A 432 7.77 -9.17 -39.71
N ALA A 433 7.79 -7.93 -40.18
CA ALA A 433 8.52 -7.57 -41.38
C ALA A 433 10.04 -7.58 -41.12
N GLN A 434 10.84 -7.76 -42.16
CA GLN A 434 12.30 -7.66 -42.04
C GLN A 434 12.69 -6.28 -41.48
N GLY A 435 13.56 -6.27 -40.47
CA GLY A 435 14.00 -5.03 -39.81
C GLY A 435 13.03 -4.44 -38.80
N GLU A 436 11.83 -5.01 -38.60
CA GLU A 436 10.90 -4.58 -37.56
C GLU A 436 11.47 -4.87 -36.16
N GLU A 437 11.61 -3.83 -35.33
CA GLU A 437 12.21 -3.97 -34.01
C GLU A 437 11.20 -4.55 -32.99
N PHE A 438 11.69 -5.40 -32.08
CA PHE A 438 10.91 -5.97 -30.99
C PHE A 438 11.75 -6.11 -29.70
N GLU A 439 11.04 -6.13 -28.57
CA GLU A 439 11.58 -6.45 -27.25
C GLU A 439 11.66 -7.97 -27.07
N PHE A 440 12.70 -8.45 -26.37
CA PHE A 440 12.96 -9.86 -26.10
C PHE A 440 12.96 -10.14 -24.59
N PHE A 441 12.29 -11.22 -24.18
CA PHE A 441 12.07 -11.57 -22.76
C PHE A 441 12.86 -12.81 -22.30
N GLY A 442 13.50 -13.53 -23.23
CA GLY A 442 14.22 -14.77 -22.92
C GLY A 442 13.93 -15.89 -23.91
N LYS A 443 14.78 -16.92 -23.88
CA LYS A 443 14.60 -18.16 -24.65
C LYS A 443 13.73 -19.13 -23.86
N ASN A 444 12.86 -19.89 -24.51
CA ASN A 444 12.01 -20.89 -23.85
C ASN A 444 12.73 -22.21 -23.60
N SER A 445 13.55 -22.66 -24.55
CA SER A 445 14.00 -24.06 -24.56
C SER A 445 15.49 -24.22 -24.26
N LEU A 446 15.79 -25.32 -23.57
CA LEU A 446 17.11 -25.92 -23.42
C LEU A 446 17.57 -26.67 -24.69
N SER A 447 16.78 -26.65 -25.78
CA SER A 447 17.22 -27.19 -27.07
C SER A 447 18.30 -26.26 -27.63
N ASN A 448 19.55 -26.69 -27.47
CA ASN A 448 20.73 -25.92 -27.84
C ASN A 448 20.81 -25.62 -29.36
N SER A 449 20.00 -26.28 -30.20
CA SER A 449 20.11 -26.16 -31.66
C SER A 449 19.22 -25.07 -32.26
N ASN A 450 18.02 -24.80 -31.74
CA ASN A 450 17.11 -23.78 -32.29
C ASN A 450 15.96 -23.38 -31.33
N PRO A 451 16.24 -22.64 -30.24
CA PRO A 451 15.22 -22.31 -29.25
C PRO A 451 14.20 -21.29 -29.78
N TYR A 452 12.96 -21.33 -29.30
CA TYR A 452 12.02 -20.22 -29.47
C TYR A 452 12.22 -19.19 -28.36
N CYS A 453 11.89 -17.94 -28.63
CA CYS A 453 11.93 -16.87 -27.65
C CYS A 453 10.65 -16.04 -27.66
N LEU A 454 10.27 -15.59 -26.46
CA LEU A 454 9.15 -14.69 -26.27
C LEU A 454 9.60 -13.27 -26.62
N ILE A 455 8.75 -12.58 -27.38
CA ILE A 455 8.98 -11.22 -27.83
C ILE A 455 7.73 -10.36 -27.66
N ARG A 456 7.93 -9.04 -27.69
CA ARG A 456 6.86 -8.05 -27.83
C ARG A 456 7.17 -7.11 -28.99
N ASN A 457 6.25 -7.01 -29.95
CA ASN A 457 6.42 -6.11 -31.08
C ASN A 457 6.09 -4.64 -30.69
N SER A 458 6.32 -3.71 -31.62
CA SER A 458 6.03 -2.28 -31.44
C SER A 458 4.56 -1.94 -31.14
N LYS A 459 3.64 -2.87 -31.40
CA LYS A 459 2.19 -2.74 -31.11
C LYS A 459 1.79 -3.34 -29.76
N GLY A 460 2.76 -3.81 -28.96
CA GLY A 460 2.50 -4.46 -27.68
C GLY A 460 2.04 -5.91 -27.79
N GLN A 461 2.07 -6.54 -28.97
CA GLN A 461 1.62 -7.92 -29.15
C GLN A 461 2.72 -8.90 -28.74
N LEU A 462 2.34 -9.92 -27.96
CA LEU A 462 3.21 -11.01 -27.53
C LEU A 462 3.18 -12.18 -28.51
N GLY A 463 4.35 -12.76 -28.78
CA GLY A 463 4.46 -13.95 -29.60
C GLY A 463 5.81 -14.63 -29.49
N TRP A 464 5.90 -15.83 -30.03
CA TRP A 464 7.11 -16.64 -30.01
C TRP A 464 7.76 -16.72 -31.39
N VAL A 465 9.06 -16.45 -31.45
CA VAL A 465 9.83 -16.53 -32.70
C VAL A 465 11.03 -17.46 -32.54
N ARG A 466 11.50 -18.04 -33.65
CA ARG A 466 12.70 -18.88 -33.63
C ARG A 466 13.94 -18.02 -33.43
N TRP A 467 14.73 -18.34 -32.41
CA TRP A 467 15.93 -17.60 -32.03
C TRP A 467 16.93 -17.49 -33.19
N ASN A 468 17.08 -18.55 -33.99
CA ASN A 468 18.03 -18.55 -35.10
C ASN A 468 17.65 -17.57 -36.23
N ASP A 469 16.39 -17.11 -36.26
CA ASP A 469 15.88 -16.14 -37.24
C ASP A 469 16.03 -14.68 -36.75
N VAL A 470 16.53 -14.47 -35.53
CA VAL A 470 16.67 -13.16 -34.87
C VAL A 470 18.08 -12.57 -35.00
N GLU A 471 18.18 -11.27 -35.24
CA GLU A 471 19.40 -10.46 -35.18
C GLU A 471 19.35 -9.51 -33.97
N ARG A 472 20.38 -9.52 -33.12
CA ARG A 472 20.57 -8.56 -32.01
C ARG A 472 21.34 -7.33 -32.51
N PHE A 473 21.04 -6.16 -31.98
CA PHE A 473 21.79 -4.93 -32.27
C PHE A 473 21.91 -4.02 -31.05
#